data_AF-A0A1N6E3N7-F1
#
_entry.id   AF-A0A1N6E3N7-F1
#
_cell.length_a   1.000
_cell.length_b   1.000
_cell.length_c   1.000
_cell.angle_alpha   90.00
_cell.angle_beta   90.00
_cell.angle_gamma   90.00
#
_symmetry.space_group_name_H-M   'P 1'
#
loop_
_entity.id
_entity.type
_entity.pdbx_description
1 polymer ?
#
loop_
_entity_poly.entity_id
_entity_poly.type
_entity_poly.pdbx_seq_one_letter_code
_entity_poly.pdbx_strand_id
1 'polypeptide(L)'
;MNNFLKKGYLPYLISGILILLSFFNPFYNSAISFEEKASKEISESIILLEEIETLTIPLAETIPFLKSWAHTYENDFDKLLSYLNFADLLMLLQLGILKLSEWWVFKLVLVVSFLGLFINYTKSICKNLLIIGLLITPGLGIYTQLLSSLSNQMEIDLGADLKSSLLTTKDSINAKKELHKTSLEALKAHQKSKNKGRLNLFDKVEDDAISLGDSIVDDIDQAGEDLLDVLRFAGHHGLELAVSLMSNILIIFGILPVLFWYLMSLALQRLFQFDKPLQEIDKKLESIQSITKS
;
A
#
# COMPACT_ATOMS: atom_id res chain seq x y z
N MET A 1 -47.15 -9.23 14.04
CA MET A 1 -45.84 -8.74 13.55
C MET A 1 -45.92 -7.89 12.26
N ASN A 2 -46.86 -8.15 11.35
CA ASN A 2 -46.94 -7.43 10.05
C ASN A 2 -47.37 -5.94 10.08
N ASN A 3 -47.95 -5.44 11.18
CA ASN A 3 -48.39 -4.03 11.25
C ASN A 3 -47.32 -3.04 11.74
N PHE A 4 -46.21 -3.52 12.30
CA PHE A 4 -45.12 -2.65 12.79
C PHE A 4 -44.20 -2.20 11.64
N LEU A 5 -43.97 -3.10 10.67
CA LEU A 5 -43.20 -2.83 9.45
C LEU A 5 -43.92 -1.88 8.47
N LYS A 6 -45.26 -1.86 8.48
CA LYS A 6 -46.08 -1.00 7.58
C LYS A 6 -46.17 0.47 8.00
N LYS A 7 -45.82 0.84 9.25
CA LYS A 7 -46.03 2.19 9.81
C LYS A 7 -44.85 3.17 9.66
N GLY A 8 -43.82 2.83 8.87
CA GLY A 8 -42.68 3.74 8.65
C GLY A 8 -41.70 3.83 9.83
N TYR A 9 -41.78 2.93 10.81
CA TYR A 9 -40.84 2.85 11.94
C TYR A 9 -39.55 2.06 11.62
N LEU A 10 -39.53 1.34 10.49
CA LEU A 10 -38.39 0.55 10.01
C LEU A 10 -37.06 1.33 9.99
N PRO A 11 -36.96 2.54 9.41
CA PRO A 11 -35.71 3.30 9.40
C PRO A 11 -35.18 3.60 10.79
N TYR A 12 -36.05 3.99 11.74
CA TYR A 12 -35.63 4.30 13.11
C TYR A 12 -35.12 3.06 13.85
N LEU A 13 -35.73 1.91 13.62
CA LEU A 13 -35.33 0.64 14.23
C LEU A 13 -33.95 0.19 13.68
N ILE A 14 -33.77 0.24 12.36
CA ILE A 14 -32.48 -0.08 11.71
C ILE A 14 -31.39 0.91 12.15
N SER A 15 -31.70 2.21 12.24
CA SER A 15 -30.78 3.22 12.74
C SER A 15 -30.34 2.92 14.18
N GLY A 16 -31.29 2.57 15.05
CA GLY A 16 -30.99 2.22 16.44
C GLY A 16 -30.06 1.01 16.54
N ILE A 17 -30.29 -0.02 15.72
CA ILE A 17 -29.40 -1.20 15.64
C ILE A 17 -28.01 -0.81 15.14
N LEU A 18 -27.91 0.02 14.09
CA LEU A 18 -26.62 0.46 13.54
C LEU A 18 -25.85 1.34 14.53
N ILE A 19 -26.53 2.19 15.30
CA ILE A 19 -25.90 2.97 16.38
C ILE A 19 -25.39 2.02 17.48
N LEU A 20 -26.18 1.03 17.91
CA LEU A 20 -25.71 0.02 18.86
C LEU A 20 -24.48 -0.73 18.32
N LEU A 21 -24.49 -1.12 17.05
CA LEU A 21 -23.33 -1.72 16.37
C LEU A 21 -22.12 -0.78 16.34
N SER A 22 -22.31 0.53 16.22
CA SER A 22 -21.22 1.52 16.34
C SER A 22 -20.63 1.57 17.76
N PHE A 23 -21.45 1.38 18.80
CA PHE A 23 -20.96 1.36 20.18
C PHE A 23 -20.13 0.12 20.48
N PHE A 24 -20.62 -1.07 20.11
CA PHE A 24 -19.93 -2.34 20.32
C PHE A 24 -18.80 -2.60 19.31
N ASN A 25 -18.93 -2.02 18.11
CA ASN A 25 -18.04 -2.12 16.95
C ASN A 25 -17.25 -3.45 16.86
N PRO A 26 -17.92 -4.59 16.69
CA PRO A 26 -17.25 -5.90 16.70
C PRO A 26 -16.22 -6.07 15.57
N PHE A 27 -16.30 -5.21 14.54
CA PHE A 27 -15.43 -5.26 13.37
C PHE A 27 -14.15 -4.44 13.54
N TYR A 28 -14.08 -3.54 14.54
CA TYR A 28 -13.00 -2.57 14.69
C TYR A 28 -11.61 -3.19 14.81
N ASN A 29 -11.44 -4.15 15.72
CA ASN A 29 -10.12 -4.75 15.98
C ASN A 29 -9.60 -5.50 14.75
N SER A 30 -10.50 -6.21 14.06
CA SER A 30 -10.14 -6.94 12.84
C SER A 30 -9.77 -5.98 11.72
N ALA A 31 -10.58 -4.93 11.51
CA ALA A 31 -10.34 -3.85 10.57
C ALA A 31 -8.97 -3.18 10.76
N ILE A 32 -8.68 -2.74 11.98
CA ILE A 32 -7.40 -2.12 12.31
C ILE A 32 -6.26 -3.09 12.12
N SER A 33 -6.38 -4.34 12.58
CA SER A 33 -5.30 -5.31 12.46
C SER A 33 -4.93 -5.60 11.00
N PHE A 34 -5.93 -5.60 10.11
CA PHE A 34 -5.73 -5.80 8.68
C PHE A 34 -5.02 -4.59 8.04
N GLU A 35 -5.51 -3.38 8.28
CA GLU A 35 -4.92 -2.15 7.75
C GLU A 35 -3.50 -1.89 8.33
N GLU A 36 -3.29 -2.12 9.63
CA GLU A 36 -1.97 -1.97 10.27
C GLU A 36 -0.96 -2.99 9.74
N LYS A 37 -1.39 -4.23 9.48
CA LYS A 37 -0.53 -5.24 8.87
C LYS A 37 -0.10 -4.84 7.46
N ALA A 38 -1.05 -4.44 6.62
CA ALA A 38 -0.74 -3.99 5.25
C ALA A 38 0.18 -2.75 5.26
N SER A 39 -0.09 -1.75 6.11
CA SER A 39 0.78 -0.56 6.26
C SER A 39 2.18 -0.91 6.71
N LYS A 40 2.31 -1.82 7.67
CA LYS A 40 3.62 -2.28 8.10
C LYS A 40 4.40 -2.98 6.99
N GLU A 41 3.76 -3.84 6.20
CA GLU A 41 4.42 -4.57 5.11
C GLU A 41 4.92 -3.63 4.00
N ILE A 42 4.14 -2.60 3.66
CA ILE A 42 4.55 -1.57 2.69
C ILE A 42 5.66 -0.69 3.24
N SER A 43 5.52 -0.21 4.48
CA SER A 43 6.53 0.66 5.10
C SER A 43 7.88 -0.07 5.24
N GLU A 44 7.87 -1.35 5.60
CA GLU A 44 9.09 -2.18 5.61
C GLU A 44 9.66 -2.38 4.20
N SER A 45 8.81 -2.51 3.18
CA SER A 45 9.27 -2.60 1.78
C SER A 45 9.92 -1.29 1.31
N ILE A 46 9.40 -0.13 1.71
CA ILE A 46 10.02 1.18 1.42
C ILE A 46 11.42 1.25 2.04
N ILE A 47 11.55 0.90 3.32
CA ILE A 47 12.84 0.92 4.02
C ILE A 47 13.85 -0.02 3.34
N LEU A 48 13.44 -1.24 3.00
CA LEU A 48 14.31 -2.20 2.32
C LEU A 48 14.75 -1.70 0.94
N LEU A 49 13.87 -1.00 0.23
CA LEU A 49 14.17 -0.44 -1.07
C LEU A 49 15.18 0.72 -0.96
N GLU A 50 14.99 1.64 -0.01
CA GLU A 50 15.97 2.71 0.29
C GLU A 50 17.34 2.13 0.69
N GLU A 51 17.35 1.04 1.46
CA GLU A 51 18.58 0.33 1.81
C GLU A 51 19.26 -0.29 0.58
N ILE A 52 18.50 -0.89 -0.34
CA ILE A 52 19.06 -1.43 -1.59
C ILE A 52 19.61 -0.30 -2.45
N GLU A 53 18.88 0.81 -2.59
CA GLU A 53 19.31 1.97 -3.37
C GLU A 53 20.62 2.56 -2.83
N THR A 54 20.69 2.82 -1.53
CA THR A 54 21.89 3.37 -0.86
C THR A 54 23.10 2.43 -0.94
N LEU A 55 22.88 1.11 -0.99
CA LEU A 55 23.96 0.15 -1.18
C LEU A 55 24.45 0.09 -2.63
N THR A 56 23.59 0.35 -3.61
CA THR A 56 23.83 -0.03 -5.02
C THR A 56 24.20 1.14 -5.91
N ILE A 57 23.63 2.33 -5.69
CA ILE A 57 23.98 3.54 -6.47
C ILE A 57 25.48 3.88 -6.35
N PRO A 58 26.10 3.92 -5.15
CA PRO A 58 27.53 4.21 -5.04
C PRO A 58 28.41 3.17 -5.73
N LEU A 59 28.01 1.89 -5.71
CA LEU A 59 28.71 0.81 -6.40
C LEU A 59 28.62 0.96 -7.93
N ALA A 60 27.45 1.32 -8.44
CA ALA A 60 27.21 1.51 -9.87
C ALA A 60 27.92 2.75 -10.43
N GLU A 61 28.00 3.85 -9.67
CA GLU A 61 28.72 5.07 -10.10
C GLU A 61 30.23 4.88 -10.19
N THR A 62 30.78 3.96 -9.40
CA THR A 62 32.24 3.70 -9.33
C THR A 62 32.74 2.91 -10.54
N ILE A 63 31.85 2.21 -11.26
CA ILE A 63 32.19 1.32 -12.37
C ILE A 63 31.76 1.96 -13.72
N PRO A 64 32.70 2.26 -14.66
CA PRO A 64 32.41 3.06 -15.86
C PRO A 64 31.29 2.52 -16.77
N PHE A 65 31.18 1.19 -16.92
CA PHE A 65 30.14 0.57 -17.74
C PHE A 65 28.76 0.55 -17.07
N LEU A 66 28.71 0.68 -15.74
CA LEU A 66 27.50 0.73 -14.92
C LEU A 66 26.90 2.14 -14.83
N LYS A 67 27.62 3.18 -15.27
CA LYS A 67 27.22 4.58 -15.12
C LYS A 67 25.97 4.97 -15.92
N SER A 68 25.79 4.43 -17.14
CA SER A 68 24.55 4.64 -17.91
C SER A 68 23.37 3.84 -17.33
N TRP A 69 23.71 2.77 -16.61
CA TRP A 69 22.80 1.85 -15.97
C TRP A 69 22.23 2.43 -14.67
N ALA A 70 23.09 3.10 -13.87
CA ALA A 70 22.72 3.78 -12.64
C ALA A 70 21.54 4.74 -12.84
N HIS A 71 21.54 5.57 -13.90
CA HIS A 71 20.46 6.53 -14.15
C HIS A 71 19.12 5.91 -14.55
N THR A 72 19.12 4.78 -15.28
CA THR A 72 17.86 4.11 -15.64
C THR A 72 17.28 3.40 -14.41
N TYR A 73 18.16 2.82 -13.60
CA TYR A 73 17.81 2.11 -12.38
C TYR A 73 17.31 3.03 -11.26
N GLU A 74 18.00 4.15 -11.03
CA GLU A 74 17.62 5.22 -10.11
C GLU A 74 16.19 5.71 -10.41
N ASN A 75 15.87 5.98 -11.68
CA ASN A 75 14.52 6.40 -12.07
C ASN A 75 13.44 5.33 -11.84
N ASP A 76 13.79 4.05 -11.93
CA ASP A 76 12.84 2.97 -11.65
C ASP A 76 12.65 2.75 -10.15
N PHE A 77 13.70 2.93 -9.34
CA PHE A 77 13.62 2.97 -7.88
C PHE A 77 12.81 4.16 -7.37
N ASP A 78 13.05 5.35 -7.91
CA ASP A 78 12.30 6.57 -7.57
C ASP A 78 10.80 6.41 -7.83
N LYS A 79 10.43 5.81 -8.97
CA LYS A 79 9.02 5.52 -9.26
C LYS A 79 8.45 4.51 -8.26
N LEU A 80 9.22 3.47 -7.95
CA LEU A 80 8.82 2.42 -7.01
C LEU A 80 8.61 3.00 -5.61
N LEU A 81 9.53 3.82 -5.13
CA LEU A 81 9.39 4.61 -3.90
C LEU A 81 8.17 5.51 -3.95
N SER A 82 7.96 6.26 -5.03
CA SER A 82 6.79 7.13 -5.16
C SER A 82 5.48 6.35 -5.09
N TYR A 83 5.42 5.17 -5.70
CA TYR A 83 4.23 4.30 -5.69
C TYR A 83 3.95 3.73 -4.31
N LEU A 84 4.98 3.21 -3.63
CA LEU A 84 4.86 2.69 -2.28
C LEU A 84 4.50 3.79 -1.27
N ASN A 85 5.11 4.97 -1.38
CA ASN A 85 4.80 6.13 -0.53
C ASN A 85 3.35 6.59 -0.71
N PHE A 86 2.85 6.63 -1.95
CA PHE A 86 1.45 6.97 -2.21
C PHE A 86 0.50 5.92 -1.60
N ALA A 87 0.82 4.64 -1.77
CA ALA A 87 0.10 3.53 -1.17
C ALA A 87 0.05 3.61 0.38
N ASP A 88 1.20 3.84 1.02
CA ASP A 88 1.30 3.96 2.47
C ASP A 88 0.49 5.16 3.00
N LEU A 89 0.62 6.33 2.35
CA LEU A 89 -0.17 7.52 2.72
C LEU A 89 -1.67 7.24 2.66
N LEU A 90 -2.12 6.56 1.60
CA LEU A 90 -3.52 6.25 1.39
C LEU A 90 -4.05 5.27 2.45
N MET A 91 -3.27 4.28 2.88
CA MET A 91 -3.65 3.41 3.99
C MET A 91 -3.59 4.11 5.35
N LEU A 92 -2.58 4.95 5.60
CA LEU A 92 -2.51 5.77 6.82
C LEU A 92 -3.71 6.70 6.94
N LEU A 93 -4.20 7.25 5.83
CA LEU A 93 -5.43 8.04 5.80
C LEU A 93 -6.63 7.19 6.23
N GLN A 94 -6.78 5.98 5.71
CA GLN A 94 -7.86 5.07 6.11
C GLN A 94 -7.79 4.67 7.59
N LEU A 95 -6.60 4.28 8.06
CA LEU A 95 -6.32 4.00 9.46
C LEU A 95 -6.70 5.18 10.36
N GLY A 96 -6.35 6.39 9.93
CA GLY A 96 -6.71 7.62 10.62
C GLY A 96 -8.23 7.80 10.74
N ILE A 97 -8.96 7.62 9.64
CA ILE A 97 -10.43 7.71 9.63
C ILE A 97 -11.05 6.61 10.51
N LEU A 98 -10.55 5.38 10.43
CA LEU A 98 -11.03 4.25 11.21
C LEU A 98 -10.79 4.47 12.71
N LYS A 99 -9.60 4.93 13.11
CA LYS A 99 -9.30 5.30 14.52
C LYS A 99 -10.18 6.45 15.00
N LEU A 100 -10.37 7.48 14.17
CA LEU A 100 -11.27 8.59 14.49
C LEU A 100 -12.72 8.13 14.67
N SER A 101 -13.17 7.13 13.89
CA SER A 101 -14.52 6.59 13.95
C SER A 101 -14.87 5.92 15.27
N GLU A 102 -13.86 5.44 16.02
CA GLU A 102 -14.04 4.82 17.33
C GLU A 102 -14.21 5.86 18.45
N TRP A 103 -13.84 7.11 18.20
CA TRP A 103 -13.80 8.14 19.21
C TRP A 103 -15.18 8.36 19.84
N TRP A 104 -15.23 8.42 21.17
CA TRP A 104 -16.48 8.52 21.92
C TRP A 104 -17.32 9.75 21.51
N VAL A 105 -16.66 10.85 21.13
CA VAL A 105 -17.31 12.07 20.64
C VAL A 105 -18.14 11.77 19.39
N PHE A 106 -17.61 10.96 18.49
CA PHE A 106 -18.29 10.56 17.27
C PHE A 106 -19.56 9.74 17.56
N LYS A 107 -19.45 8.79 18.52
CA LYS A 107 -20.59 8.00 19.00
C LYS A 107 -21.67 8.88 19.64
N LEU A 108 -21.27 9.92 20.40
CA LEU A 108 -22.20 10.87 21.00
C LEU A 108 -22.93 11.69 19.93
N VAL A 109 -22.22 12.18 18.90
CA VAL A 109 -22.82 12.91 17.77
C VAL A 109 -23.88 12.07 17.07
N LEU A 110 -23.65 10.76 16.90
CA LEU A 110 -24.66 9.84 16.35
C LEU A 110 -25.93 9.77 17.22
N VAL A 111 -25.79 9.65 18.54
CA VAL A 111 -26.94 9.61 19.47
C VAL A 111 -27.70 10.92 19.44
N VAL A 112 -27.00 12.07 19.51
CA VAL A 112 -27.63 13.40 19.44
C VAL A 112 -28.34 13.60 18.11
N SER A 113 -27.73 13.18 17.00
CA SER A 113 -28.35 13.24 15.67
C SER A 113 -29.59 12.36 15.61
N PHE A 114 -29.56 11.17 16.23
CA PHE A 114 -30.72 10.28 16.28
C PHE A 114 -31.88 10.89 17.09
N LEU A 115 -31.60 11.46 18.26
CA LEU A 115 -32.60 12.18 19.06
C LEU A 115 -33.15 13.42 18.32
N GLY A 116 -32.28 14.12 17.60
CA GLY A 116 -32.64 15.28 16.78
C GLY A 116 -33.55 14.96 15.59
N LEU A 117 -33.73 13.68 15.21
CA LEU A 117 -34.71 13.27 14.19
C LEU A 117 -36.16 13.50 14.62
N PHE A 118 -36.43 13.54 15.93
CA PHE A 118 -37.77 13.75 16.48
C PHE A 118 -38.18 15.23 16.52
N ILE A 119 -37.24 16.15 16.27
CA ILE A 119 -37.47 17.59 16.26
C ILE A 119 -37.59 18.07 14.81
N ASN A 120 -38.76 18.58 14.42
CA ASN A 120 -39.05 18.95 13.02
C ASN A 120 -38.08 19.98 12.43
N TYR A 121 -37.60 20.94 13.24
CA TYR A 121 -36.69 22.00 12.79
C TYR A 121 -35.29 21.47 12.41
N THR A 122 -34.75 20.53 13.18
CA THR A 122 -33.39 19.99 12.99
C THR A 122 -33.34 18.72 12.15
N LYS A 123 -34.51 18.12 11.86
CA LYS A 123 -34.64 16.80 11.22
C LYS A 123 -33.79 16.61 9.97
N SER A 124 -33.71 17.62 9.09
CA SER A 124 -32.92 17.51 7.85
C SER A 124 -31.42 17.43 8.12
N ILE A 125 -30.92 18.27 9.02
CA ILE A 125 -29.49 18.32 9.38
C ILE A 125 -29.11 17.03 10.11
N CYS A 126 -29.92 16.65 11.10
CA CYS A 126 -29.72 15.43 11.87
C CYS A 126 -29.74 14.18 11.00
N LYS A 127 -30.62 14.08 9.99
CA LYS A 127 -30.61 12.97 9.03
C LYS A 127 -29.29 12.90 8.25
N ASN A 128 -28.80 14.02 7.73
CA ASN A 128 -27.55 14.04 6.95
C ASN A 128 -26.35 13.64 7.81
N LEU A 129 -26.26 14.21 9.02
CA LEU A 129 -25.22 13.85 9.98
C LEU A 129 -25.29 12.38 10.39
N LEU A 130 -26.50 11.84 10.56
CA LEU A 130 -26.68 10.44 10.89
C LEU A 130 -26.23 9.52 9.75
N ILE A 131 -26.54 9.85 8.50
CA ILE A 131 -26.09 9.06 7.34
C ILE A 131 -24.57 9.07 7.25
N ILE A 132 -23.94 10.25 7.31
CA ILE A 132 -22.48 10.38 7.27
C ILE A 132 -21.84 9.64 8.44
N GLY A 133 -22.39 9.80 9.65
CA GLY A 133 -21.89 9.13 10.83
C GLY A 133 -21.99 7.60 10.73
N LEU A 134 -23.11 7.08 10.22
CA LEU A 134 -23.31 5.64 10.03
C LEU A 134 -22.42 5.04 8.93
N LEU A 135 -22.09 5.83 7.90
CA LEU A 135 -21.11 5.45 6.87
C LEU A 135 -19.69 5.32 7.44
N ILE A 136 -19.34 6.17 8.40
CA ILE A 136 -18.04 6.14 9.07
C ILE A 136 -18.02 5.03 10.12
N THR A 137 -18.99 4.98 11.05
CA THR A 137 -19.12 3.93 12.06
C THR A 137 -20.58 3.48 12.20
N PRO A 138 -20.90 2.19 12.04
CA PRO A 138 -20.00 1.04 11.85
C PRO A 138 -19.57 0.79 10.39
N GLY A 139 -19.97 1.64 9.44
CA GLY A 139 -19.81 1.39 8.00
C GLY A 139 -18.39 1.03 7.55
N LEU A 140 -17.37 1.80 7.97
CA LEU A 140 -15.98 1.48 7.62
C LEU A 140 -15.53 0.14 8.19
N GLY A 141 -15.88 -0.16 9.45
CA GLY A 141 -15.53 -1.45 10.06
C GLY A 141 -16.15 -2.65 9.33
N ILE A 142 -17.38 -2.52 8.83
CA ILE A 142 -18.02 -3.56 8.00
C ILE A 142 -17.26 -3.72 6.68
N TYR A 143 -16.94 -2.60 6.04
CA TYR A 143 -16.23 -2.59 4.76
C TYR A 143 -14.86 -3.26 4.85
N THR A 144 -14.03 -2.87 5.82
CA THR A 144 -12.68 -3.41 6.01
C THR A 144 -12.72 -4.90 6.39
N GLN A 145 -13.72 -5.34 7.17
CA GLN A 145 -13.92 -6.76 7.45
C GLN A 145 -14.25 -7.57 6.19
N LEU A 146 -15.14 -7.05 5.34
CA LEU A 146 -15.45 -7.66 4.05
C LEU A 146 -14.20 -7.71 3.17
N LEU A 147 -13.44 -6.62 3.13
CA LEU A 147 -12.20 -6.51 2.38
C LEU A 147 -11.15 -7.52 2.85
N SER A 148 -10.94 -7.64 4.16
CA SER A 148 -10.04 -8.63 4.76
C SER A 148 -10.45 -10.06 4.37
N SER A 149 -11.75 -10.34 4.41
CA SER A 149 -12.29 -11.65 4.02
C SER A 149 -12.10 -11.94 2.53
N LEU A 150 -12.31 -10.94 1.67
CA LEU A 150 -12.12 -11.03 0.22
C LEU A 150 -10.64 -11.15 -0.15
N SER A 151 -9.77 -10.39 0.50
CA SER A 151 -8.31 -10.43 0.30
C SER A 151 -7.75 -11.81 0.63
N ASN A 152 -8.21 -12.40 1.73
CA ASN A 152 -7.80 -13.75 2.13
C ASN A 152 -8.34 -14.84 1.18
N GLN A 153 -9.53 -14.66 0.61
CA GLN A 153 -10.12 -15.61 -0.34
C GLN A 153 -9.52 -15.53 -1.73
N MET A 154 -9.13 -14.33 -2.16
CA MET A 154 -8.56 -14.07 -3.49
C MET A 154 -7.02 -14.07 -3.47
N GLU A 155 -6.40 -14.39 -2.34
CA GLU A 155 -4.94 -14.38 -2.15
C GLU A 155 -4.28 -13.08 -2.66
N ILE A 156 -4.95 -11.94 -2.41
CA ILE A 156 -4.44 -10.65 -2.87
C ILE A 156 -3.25 -10.26 -2.00
N ASP A 157 -2.08 -10.16 -2.61
CA ASP A 157 -0.88 -9.65 -1.95
C ASP A 157 -0.97 -8.14 -1.73
N LEU A 158 -0.72 -7.74 -0.47
CA LEU A 158 -0.72 -6.37 0.03
C LEU A 158 0.68 -5.92 0.52
N GLY A 159 1.73 -6.64 0.13
CA GLY A 159 3.11 -6.23 0.31
C GLY A 159 4.03 -7.33 0.82
N ALA A 160 3.51 -8.52 1.10
CA ALA A 160 4.27 -9.65 1.62
C ALA A 160 5.25 -10.20 0.57
N ASP A 161 4.84 -10.35 -0.70
CA ASP A 161 5.72 -10.90 -1.74
C ASP A 161 6.78 -9.87 -2.14
N LEU A 162 6.40 -8.59 -2.23
CA LEU A 162 7.37 -7.51 -2.45
C LEU A 162 8.42 -7.47 -1.34
N LYS A 163 7.98 -7.47 -0.07
CA LYS A 163 8.90 -7.50 1.08
C LYS A 163 9.84 -8.72 1.02
N SER A 164 9.31 -9.89 0.72
CA SER A 164 10.09 -11.14 0.61
C SER A 164 11.14 -11.06 -0.51
N SER A 165 10.75 -10.52 -1.67
CA SER A 165 11.64 -10.32 -2.82
C SER A 165 12.75 -9.30 -2.50
N LEU A 166 12.41 -8.20 -1.82
CA LEU A 166 13.39 -7.19 -1.40
C LEU A 166 14.35 -7.72 -0.32
N LEU A 167 13.86 -8.48 0.66
CA LEU A 167 14.71 -9.16 1.65
C LEU A 167 15.71 -10.10 0.98
N THR A 168 15.23 -10.94 0.05
CA THR A 168 16.09 -11.88 -0.69
C THR A 168 17.15 -11.14 -1.51
N THR A 169 16.77 -10.01 -2.11
CA THR A 169 17.69 -9.14 -2.84
C THR A 169 18.77 -8.55 -1.94
N LYS A 170 18.38 -7.98 -0.79
CA LYS A 170 19.30 -7.45 0.22
C LYS A 170 20.28 -8.51 0.71
N ASP A 171 19.79 -9.71 1.01
CA ASP A 171 20.62 -10.82 1.49
C ASP A 171 21.58 -11.31 0.41
N SER A 172 21.14 -11.38 -0.85
CA SER A 172 22.00 -11.71 -2.01
C SER A 172 23.11 -10.69 -2.21
N ILE A 173 22.79 -9.39 -2.15
CA ILE A 173 23.78 -8.30 -2.28
C ILE A 173 24.82 -8.37 -1.13
N ASN A 174 24.36 -8.58 0.10
CA ASN A 174 25.26 -8.69 1.26
C ASN A 174 26.15 -9.95 1.18
N ALA A 175 25.58 -11.09 0.78
CA ALA A 175 26.33 -12.33 0.61
C ALA A 175 27.40 -12.20 -0.48
N LYS A 176 27.07 -11.58 -1.62
CA LYS A 176 28.05 -11.30 -2.68
C LYS A 176 29.12 -10.31 -2.20
N LYS A 177 28.75 -9.24 -1.49
CA LYS A 177 29.71 -8.28 -0.92
C LYS A 177 30.73 -8.96 0.02
N GLU A 178 30.28 -9.86 0.90
CA GLU A 178 31.18 -10.60 1.79
C GLU A 178 32.04 -11.61 1.02
N LEU A 179 31.49 -12.34 0.05
CA LEU A 179 32.28 -13.22 -0.82
C LEU A 179 33.39 -12.46 -1.53
N HIS A 180 33.09 -11.30 -2.13
CA HIS A 180 34.11 -10.50 -2.81
C HIS A 180 35.12 -9.89 -1.84
N LYS A 181 34.72 -9.49 -0.63
CA LYS A 181 35.65 -9.06 0.42
C LYS A 181 36.60 -10.20 0.81
N THR A 182 36.08 -11.41 0.99
CA THR A 182 36.91 -12.59 1.30
C THR A 182 37.83 -12.99 0.16
N SER A 183 37.40 -12.90 -1.10
CA SER A 183 38.26 -13.14 -2.28
C SER A 183 39.36 -12.09 -2.38
N LEU A 184 39.06 -10.82 -2.10
CA LEU A 184 40.02 -9.71 -2.14
C LEU A 184 41.03 -9.79 -0.98
N GLU A 185 40.60 -10.25 0.20
CA GLU A 185 41.48 -10.58 1.33
C GLU A 185 42.32 -11.83 1.05
N ALA A 186 41.76 -12.86 0.42
CA ALA A 186 42.48 -14.06 0.00
C ALA A 186 43.55 -13.74 -1.05
N LEU A 187 43.25 -12.88 -2.03
CA LEU A 187 44.20 -12.36 -3.01
C LEU A 187 45.32 -11.55 -2.34
N LYS A 188 44.99 -10.68 -1.39
CA LYS A 188 45.99 -9.95 -0.56
C LYS A 188 46.84 -10.91 0.28
N ALA A 189 46.26 -11.97 0.83
CA ALA A 189 46.96 -12.99 1.60
C ALA A 189 47.88 -13.83 0.70
N HIS A 190 47.45 -14.16 -0.52
CA HIS A 190 48.25 -14.90 -1.51
C HIS A 190 49.41 -14.06 -2.06
N GLN A 191 49.22 -12.76 -2.28
CA GLN A 191 50.30 -11.83 -2.61
C GLN A 191 51.32 -11.69 -1.46
N LYS A 192 50.86 -11.66 -0.21
CA LYS A 192 51.75 -11.64 0.97
C LYS A 192 52.51 -12.95 1.16
N SER A 193 51.92 -14.10 0.83
CA SER A 193 52.56 -15.41 1.01
C SER A 193 53.56 -15.76 -0.09
N LYS A 194 53.32 -15.31 -1.35
CA LYS A 194 54.29 -15.44 -2.45
C LYS A 194 55.50 -14.49 -2.28
N ASN A 195 55.29 -13.28 -1.75
CA ASN A 195 56.37 -12.33 -1.49
C ASN A 195 56.98 -12.52 -0.10
N LYS A 196 57.79 -13.57 0.07
CA LYS A 196 58.62 -13.84 1.27
C LYS A 196 59.68 -12.75 1.53
N GLY A 197 59.25 -11.54 1.89
CA GLY A 197 60.06 -10.52 2.56
C GLY A 197 61.26 -9.95 1.80
N ARG A 198 61.39 -10.13 0.48
CA ARG A 198 62.47 -9.50 -0.31
C ARG A 198 61.92 -8.79 -1.53
N LEU A 199 61.86 -7.47 -1.44
CA LEU A 199 61.48 -6.56 -2.52
C LEU A 199 62.75 -6.13 -3.28
N ASN A 200 62.95 -6.67 -4.48
CA ASN A 200 63.73 -5.96 -5.51
C ASN A 200 62.73 -5.12 -6.31
N LEU A 201 62.98 -3.81 -6.37
CA LEU A 201 62.03 -2.79 -6.83
C LEU A 201 61.88 -2.70 -8.35
N PHE A 202 62.75 -3.34 -9.13
CA PHE A 202 62.80 -3.13 -10.59
C PHE A 202 62.14 -4.24 -11.42
N ASP A 203 62.02 -5.47 -10.91
CA ASP A 203 61.29 -6.55 -11.61
C ASP A 203 59.77 -6.54 -11.33
N LYS A 204 59.30 -5.60 -10.50
CA LYS A 204 57.93 -5.55 -9.96
C LYS A 204 56.94 -4.74 -10.80
N VAL A 205 57.39 -4.09 -11.86
CA VAL A 205 56.55 -3.17 -12.65
C VAL A 205 56.21 -3.74 -14.02
N GLU A 206 57.04 -4.64 -14.57
CA GLU A 206 56.89 -5.06 -15.96
C GLU A 206 56.14 -6.41 -16.11
N ASP A 207 56.38 -7.40 -15.23
CA ASP A 207 55.76 -8.74 -15.36
C ASP A 207 54.47 -8.91 -14.53
N ASP A 208 54.36 -8.21 -13.39
CA ASP A 208 53.16 -8.26 -12.52
C ASP A 208 52.04 -7.30 -13.00
N ALA A 209 52.35 -6.29 -13.82
CA ALA A 209 51.34 -5.37 -14.34
C ALA A 209 50.47 -5.98 -15.46
N ILE A 210 51.00 -6.97 -16.19
CA ILE A 210 50.37 -7.50 -17.41
C ILE A 210 49.51 -8.75 -17.12
N SER A 211 49.76 -9.51 -16.05
CA SER A 211 48.95 -10.71 -15.73
C SER A 211 48.00 -10.56 -14.53
N LEU A 212 48.32 -9.68 -13.57
CA LEU A 212 47.39 -9.30 -12.50
C LEU A 212 46.44 -8.18 -12.92
N GLY A 213 46.80 -7.38 -13.94
CA GLY A 213 45.90 -6.37 -14.51
C GLY A 213 44.67 -7.02 -15.11
N ASP A 214 44.85 -7.96 -16.04
CA ASP A 214 43.74 -8.59 -16.75
C ASP A 214 42.89 -9.50 -15.87
N SER A 215 43.49 -10.30 -14.97
CA SER A 215 42.70 -11.18 -14.08
C SER A 215 41.95 -10.46 -12.95
N ILE A 216 42.50 -9.35 -12.44
CA ILE A 216 41.80 -8.52 -11.44
C ILE A 216 40.72 -7.67 -12.10
N VAL A 217 40.96 -7.18 -13.32
CA VAL A 217 39.94 -6.46 -14.10
C VAL A 217 38.83 -7.42 -14.48
N ASP A 218 39.12 -8.63 -14.96
CA ASP A 218 38.11 -9.65 -15.28
C ASP A 218 37.30 -10.08 -14.05
N ASP A 219 37.93 -10.27 -12.88
CA ASP A 219 37.21 -10.62 -11.64
C ASP A 219 36.34 -9.45 -11.12
N ILE A 220 36.77 -8.20 -11.32
CA ILE A 220 35.99 -6.99 -10.97
C ILE A 220 34.84 -6.77 -11.94
N ASP A 221 35.08 -6.98 -13.23
CA ASP A 221 34.08 -6.86 -14.29
C ASP A 221 33.04 -7.97 -14.15
N GLN A 222 33.46 -9.21 -13.87
CA GLN A 222 32.57 -10.32 -13.60
C GLN A 222 31.78 -10.15 -12.30
N ALA A 223 32.40 -9.63 -11.23
CA ALA A 223 31.68 -9.25 -10.01
C ALA A 223 30.67 -8.11 -10.25
N GLY A 224 31.02 -7.17 -11.13
CA GLY A 224 30.15 -6.09 -11.58
C GLY A 224 28.95 -6.63 -12.34
N GLU A 225 29.16 -7.51 -13.33
CA GLU A 225 28.09 -8.16 -14.10
C GLU A 225 27.19 -9.01 -13.20
N ASP A 226 27.76 -9.80 -12.29
CA ASP A 226 27.03 -10.65 -11.36
C ASP A 226 26.12 -9.88 -10.38
N LEU A 227 26.54 -8.67 -10.02
CA LEU A 227 25.80 -7.76 -9.15
C LEU A 227 24.75 -7.00 -9.97
N LEU A 228 25.10 -6.61 -11.20
CA LEU A 228 24.20 -5.99 -12.18
C LEU A 228 23.05 -6.93 -12.54
N ASP A 229 23.29 -8.23 -12.71
CA ASP A 229 22.25 -9.22 -12.98
C ASP A 229 21.29 -9.40 -11.80
N VAL A 230 21.80 -9.44 -10.56
CA VAL A 230 20.96 -9.49 -9.36
C VAL A 230 20.13 -8.22 -9.23
N LEU A 231 20.72 -7.05 -9.50
CA LEU A 231 20.02 -5.77 -9.48
C LEU A 231 19.01 -5.64 -10.61
N ARG A 232 19.32 -6.15 -11.81
CA ARG A 232 18.40 -6.15 -12.96
C ARG A 232 17.20 -7.03 -12.69
N PHE A 233 17.44 -8.22 -12.16
CA PHE A 233 16.39 -9.13 -11.74
C PHE A 233 15.53 -8.48 -10.65
N ALA A 234 16.14 -7.91 -9.62
CA ALA A 234 15.43 -7.25 -8.52
C ALA A 234 14.69 -5.98 -8.95
N GLY A 235 15.26 -5.17 -9.84
CA GLY A 235 14.65 -3.94 -10.34
C GLY A 235 13.46 -4.23 -11.24
N HIS A 236 13.59 -5.17 -12.19
CA HIS A 236 12.50 -5.48 -13.10
C HIS A 236 11.38 -6.29 -12.42
N HIS A 237 11.75 -7.30 -11.64
CA HIS A 237 10.78 -8.10 -10.88
C HIS A 237 10.17 -7.32 -9.72
N GLY A 238 10.97 -6.49 -9.04
CA GLY A 238 10.50 -5.58 -8.00
C GLY A 238 9.53 -4.53 -8.55
N LEU A 239 9.80 -3.96 -9.73
CA LEU A 239 8.90 -3.00 -10.38
C LEU A 239 7.58 -3.66 -10.82
N GLU A 240 7.62 -4.89 -11.32
CA GLU A 240 6.40 -5.67 -11.59
C GLU A 240 5.58 -5.92 -10.31
N LEU A 241 6.24 -6.38 -9.24
CA LEU A 241 5.61 -6.60 -7.93
C LEU A 241 5.05 -5.31 -7.35
N ALA A 242 5.77 -4.20 -7.46
CA ALA A 242 5.35 -2.91 -6.94
C ALA A 242 4.21 -2.27 -7.75
N VAL A 243 4.19 -2.45 -9.07
CA VAL A 243 3.06 -2.02 -9.91
C VAL A 243 1.82 -2.86 -9.61
N SER A 244 1.98 -4.18 -9.45
CA SER A 244 0.91 -5.08 -9.03
C SER A 244 0.36 -4.70 -7.66
N LEU A 245 1.25 -4.48 -6.69
CA LEU A 245 0.94 -4.03 -5.34
C LEU A 245 0.22 -2.67 -5.35
N MET A 246 0.74 -1.69 -6.09
CA MET A 246 0.09 -0.39 -6.22
C MET A 246 -1.29 -0.50 -6.84
N SER A 247 -1.46 -1.32 -7.89
CA SER A 247 -2.76 -1.56 -8.50
C SER A 247 -3.74 -2.19 -7.51
N ASN A 248 -3.29 -3.21 -6.77
CA ASN A 248 -4.09 -3.86 -5.73
C ASN A 248 -4.50 -2.86 -4.64
N ILE A 249 -3.56 -2.05 -4.16
CA ILE A 249 -3.82 -1.04 -3.13
C ILE A 249 -4.75 0.06 -3.65
N LEU A 250 -4.56 0.53 -4.88
CA LEU A 250 -5.42 1.56 -5.46
C LEU A 250 -6.84 1.02 -5.64
N ILE A 251 -7.00 -0.23 -6.04
CA ILE A 251 -8.31 -0.89 -6.14
C ILE A 251 -8.91 -1.07 -4.74
N ILE A 252 -8.18 -1.70 -3.83
CA ILE A 252 -8.64 -2.11 -2.50
C ILE A 252 -8.87 -0.90 -1.61
N PHE A 253 -7.97 0.07 -1.57
CA PHE A 253 -8.01 1.18 -0.64
C PHE A 253 -8.39 2.52 -1.31
N GLY A 254 -8.48 2.58 -2.64
CA GLY A 254 -8.93 3.77 -3.38
C GLY A 254 -10.32 3.60 -3.99
N ILE A 255 -10.48 2.64 -4.89
CA ILE A 255 -11.72 2.47 -5.68
C ILE A 255 -12.83 1.79 -4.87
N LEU A 256 -12.54 0.67 -4.21
CA LEU A 256 -13.53 -0.09 -3.44
C LEU A 256 -14.17 0.69 -2.29
N PRO A 257 -13.44 1.49 -1.48
CA PRO A 257 -14.06 2.26 -0.40
C PRO A 257 -14.99 3.34 -0.96
N VAL A 258 -14.63 3.99 -2.07
CA VAL A 258 -15.50 4.96 -2.75
C VAL A 258 -16.78 4.28 -3.26
N LEU A 259 -16.64 3.10 -3.86
CA LEU A 259 -17.78 2.31 -4.34
C LEU A 259 -18.66 1.83 -3.17
N PHE A 260 -18.05 1.37 -2.07
CA PHE A 260 -18.76 1.01 -0.85
C PHE A 260 -19.53 2.20 -0.27
N TRP A 261 -18.88 3.36 -0.12
CA TRP A 261 -19.54 4.57 0.36
C TRP A 261 -20.70 5.00 -0.53
N TYR A 262 -20.53 4.92 -1.85
CA TYR A 262 -21.61 5.22 -2.79
C TYR A 262 -22.82 4.29 -2.60
N LEU A 263 -22.58 2.97 -2.58
CA LEU A 263 -23.65 1.98 -2.41
C LEU A 263 -24.34 2.06 -1.05
N MET A 264 -23.57 2.20 0.03
CA MET A 264 -24.12 2.35 1.37
C MET A 264 -24.86 3.67 1.55
N SER A 265 -24.37 4.75 0.96
CA SER A 265 -25.05 6.04 0.98
C SER A 265 -26.41 5.94 0.29
N LEU A 266 -26.48 5.30 -0.89
CA LEU A 266 -27.74 5.03 -1.58
C LEU A 266 -28.69 4.16 -0.73
N ALA A 267 -28.16 3.10 -0.11
CA ALA A 267 -28.96 2.21 0.74
C ALA A 267 -29.54 2.97 1.95
N LEU A 268 -28.74 3.79 2.63
CA LEU A 268 -29.16 4.62 3.75
C LEU A 268 -30.14 5.71 3.30
N GLN A 269 -29.89 6.40 2.19
CA GLN A 269 -30.81 7.40 1.64
C GLN A 269 -32.17 6.79 1.33
N ARG A 270 -32.21 5.62 0.68
CA ARG A 270 -33.45 4.89 0.41
C ARG A 270 -34.16 4.48 1.70
N LEU A 271 -33.39 4.03 2.70
CA LEU A 271 -33.93 3.68 4.02
C LEU A 271 -34.57 4.89 4.71
N PHE A 272 -33.94 6.06 4.68
CA PHE A 272 -34.42 7.30 5.28
C PHE A 272 -35.46 8.05 4.44
N GLN A 273 -35.90 7.48 3.31
CA GLN A 273 -36.82 8.08 2.33
C GLN A 273 -36.33 9.46 1.89
N PHE A 274 -35.11 9.52 1.39
CA PHE A 274 -34.56 10.69 0.69
C PHE A 274 -35.23 10.89 -0.69
N ASP A 275 -36.54 10.62 -0.82
CA ASP A 275 -37.30 10.60 -2.07
C ASP A 275 -37.56 12.01 -2.64
N LYS A 276 -36.61 12.95 -2.53
CA LYS A 276 -36.70 14.22 -3.27
C LYS A 276 -36.00 14.17 -4.64
N PRO A 277 -34.77 13.63 -4.78
CA PRO A 277 -34.09 13.59 -6.09
C PRO A 277 -34.73 12.55 -7.02
N LEU A 278 -35.08 11.36 -6.51
CA LEU A 278 -35.70 10.30 -7.31
C LEU A 278 -37.12 10.68 -7.77
N GLN A 279 -37.92 11.33 -6.90
CA GLN A 279 -39.23 11.83 -7.31
C GLN A 279 -39.15 13.00 -8.30
N GLU A 280 -38.09 13.81 -8.27
CA GLU A 280 -37.84 14.82 -9.32
C GLU A 280 -37.41 14.19 -10.65
N ILE A 281 -36.64 13.12 -10.62
CA ILE A 281 -36.26 12.36 -11.81
C ILE A 281 -37.48 11.66 -12.40
N ASP A 282 -38.29 10.99 -11.58
CA ASP A 282 -39.53 10.33 -12.01
C ASP A 282 -40.54 11.34 -12.54
N LYS A 283 -40.72 12.50 -11.88
CA LYS A 283 -41.55 13.61 -12.41
C LYS A 283 -41.02 14.16 -13.73
N LYS A 284 -39.71 14.31 -13.87
CA LYS A 284 -39.10 14.73 -15.15
C LYS A 284 -39.33 13.68 -16.24
N LEU A 285 -39.20 12.40 -15.92
CA LEU A 285 -39.45 11.29 -16.83
C LEU A 285 -40.93 11.23 -17.27
N GLU A 286 -41.86 11.39 -16.35
CA GLU A 286 -43.30 11.48 -16.65
C GLU A 286 -43.62 12.71 -17.51
N SER A 287 -43.01 13.85 -17.23
CA SER A 287 -43.19 15.07 -18.04
C SER A 287 -42.68 14.88 -19.48
N ILE A 288 -41.54 14.22 -19.66
CA ILE A 288 -40.98 13.92 -20.99
C ILE A 288 -41.89 12.93 -21.73
N GLN A 289 -42.35 11.86 -21.07
CA GLN A 289 -43.25 10.87 -21.67
C GLN A 289 -44.62 11.47 -22.06
N SER A 290 -45.11 12.46 -21.32
CA SER A 290 -46.34 13.17 -21.66
C SER A 290 -46.21 14.06 -22.90
N ILE A 291 -44.99 14.57 -23.16
CA ILE A 291 -44.68 15.37 -24.36
C ILE A 291 -44.51 14.46 -25.58
N THR A 292 -43.93 13.26 -25.43
CA THR A 292 -43.74 12.32 -26.56
C THR A 292 -45.01 11.59 -26.97
N LYS A 293 -46.06 11.61 -26.14
CA LYS A 293 -47.37 10.97 -26.39
C LYS A 293 -48.45 11.94 -26.87
N SER A 294 -48.17 13.23 -26.96
CA SER A 294 -49.02 14.25 -27.59
C SER A 294 -48.61 14.50 -29.04
#